data_AF-A0A3L7U9I0-F1
#
_entry.id   AF-A0A3L7U9I0-F1
#
_cell.length_a   1.000
_cell.length_b   1.000
_cell.length_c   1.000
_cell.angle_alpha   90.00
_cell.angle_beta   90.00
_cell.angle_gamma   90.00
#
_symmetry.space_group_name_H-M   'P 1'
#
loop_
_entity.id
_entity.type
_entity.pdbx_description
1 polymer ?
#
loop_
_entity_poly.entity_id
_entity_poly.type
_entity_poly.pdbx_seq_one_letter_code
_entity_poly.pdbx_strand_id
1 'polypeptide(L)' 'MDSAADHIFHSQSASLALQKAMCELADATGRALKDLEGITLGVAFDLAVEAHGDELPDFWVIWNEWNLSLEEPPAEMGDL' A
#
# COMPACT_ATOMS: atom_id res chain seq x y z
N MET A 1 -9.34 14.63 -4.29
CA MET A 1 -8.84 13.33 -4.77
C MET A 1 -8.39 12.61 -3.51
N ASP A 2 -9.19 11.66 -3.02
CA ASP A 2 -8.74 10.74 -1.96
C ASP A 2 -7.86 9.72 -2.67
N SER A 3 -6.54 9.91 -2.61
CA SER A 3 -5.61 8.94 -3.19
C SER A 3 -5.66 7.67 -2.33
N ALA A 4 -5.56 6.48 -2.94
CA ALA A 4 -5.55 5.24 -2.16
C ALA A 4 -4.39 5.20 -1.16
N ALA A 5 -3.32 5.96 -1.43
CA ALA A 5 -2.19 6.22 -0.54
C ALA A 5 -2.57 6.94 0.77
N ASP A 6 -3.64 7.74 0.82
CA ASP A 6 -4.10 8.44 2.03
C ASP A 6 -4.94 7.55 2.96
N HIS A 7 -5.31 6.33 2.53
CA HIS A 7 -6.05 5.42 3.38
C HIS A 7 -5.24 5.04 4.61
N ILE A 8 -5.81 5.28 5.78
CA ILE A 8 -5.22 4.90 7.05
C ILE A 8 -5.41 3.40 7.29
N PHE A 9 -4.32 2.72 7.61
CA PHE A 9 -4.37 1.32 8.01
C PHE A 9 -5.03 1.19 9.40
N HIS A 10 -6.13 0.46 9.42
CA HIS A 10 -6.82 0.06 10.63
C HIS A 10 -6.92 -1.47 10.66
N SER A 11 -6.24 -2.11 11.62
CA SER A 11 -6.21 -3.58 11.74
C SER A 11 -7.60 -4.22 11.80
N GLN A 12 -8.58 -3.52 12.40
CA GLN A 12 -9.95 -4.01 12.58
C GLN A 12 -10.82 -3.95 11.31
N SER A 13 -10.55 -3.02 10.39
CA SER A 13 -11.32 -2.85 9.15
C SER A 13 -10.54 -3.26 7.90
N ALA A 14 -9.24 -3.53 8.05
CA ALA A 14 -8.39 -4.03 6.97
C ALA A 14 -8.82 -5.43 6.53
N SER A 15 -8.77 -5.66 5.21
CA SER A 15 -8.94 -6.99 4.65
C SER A 15 -7.82 -7.93 5.11
N LEU A 16 -8.09 -9.25 5.12
CA LEU A 16 -7.09 -10.28 5.49
C LEU A 16 -5.78 -10.15 4.70
N ALA A 17 -5.85 -9.82 3.42
CA ALA A 17 -4.66 -9.61 2.58
C ALA A 17 -3.79 -8.44 3.06
N LEU A 18 -4.42 -7.29 3.37
CA LEU A 18 -3.73 -6.12 3.89
C LEU A 18 -3.17 -6.37 5.30
N GLN A 19 -3.93 -7.04 6.17
CA GLN A 19 -3.41 -7.44 7.49
C GLN A 19 -2.18 -8.34 7.38
N LYS A 20 -2.19 -9.30 6.44
CA LYS A 20 -1.05 -10.18 6.21
C LYS A 20 0.16 -9.40 5.71
N ALA A 21 -0.02 -8.54 4.71
CA ALA A 21 1.05 -7.70 4.17
C ALA A 21 1.65 -6.76 5.22
N MET A 22 0.82 -6.16 6.07
CA MET A 22 1.27 -5.32 7.19
C MET A 22 1.98 -6.13 8.29
N CYS A 23 1.58 -7.38 8.51
CA CYS A 23 2.26 -8.28 9.43
C CYS A 23 3.64 -8.68 8.91
N GLU A 24 3.75 -9.00 7.62
CA GLU A 24 5.03 -9.30 6.95
C GLU A 24 5.95 -8.07 6.97
N LEU A 25 5.40 -6.88 6.73
CA LEU A 25 6.13 -5.61 6.85
C LEU A 25 6.62 -5.34 8.28
N ALA A 26 5.77 -5.60 9.27
CA ALA A 26 6.12 -5.47 10.69
C ALA A 26 7.29 -6.41 11.04
N ASP A 27 7.24 -7.67 10.58
CA ASP A 27 8.31 -8.65 10.79
C ASP A 27 9.62 -8.21 10.11
N ALA A 28 9.56 -7.77 8.85
CA ALA A 28 10.72 -7.31 8.09
C ALA A 28 11.38 -6.06 8.68
N THR A 29 10.58 -5.15 9.25
CA THR A 29 11.07 -3.92 9.89
C THR A 29 11.39 -4.08 11.37
N GLY A 30 11.13 -5.25 11.97
CA GLY A 30 11.29 -5.49 13.40
C GLY A 30 10.34 -4.68 14.28
N ARG A 31 9.19 -4.28 13.74
CA ARG A 31 8.15 -3.51 14.44
C ARG A 31 6.97 -4.42 14.80
N ALA A 32 6.13 -3.98 15.73
CA ALA A 32 4.85 -4.67 15.95
C ALA A 32 3.79 -4.10 15.02
N LEU A 33 2.80 -4.92 14.62
CA LEU A 33 1.68 -4.48 13.77
C LEU A 33 0.94 -3.26 14.37
N LYS A 34 0.82 -3.20 15.70
CA LYS A 34 0.24 -2.06 16.44
C LYS A 34 1.00 -0.74 16.22
N ASP A 35 2.30 -0.79 15.93
CA ASP A 35 3.13 0.38 15.70
C ASP A 35 2.95 0.92 14.28
N LEU A 36 2.38 0.09 13.39
CA LEU A 36 1.95 0.47 12.05
C LEU A 36 0.47 0.86 12.00
N GLU A 37 -0.26 0.74 13.11
CA GLU A 37 -1.67 1.14 13.16
C GLU A 37 -1.79 2.67 13.11
N GLY A 38 -2.67 3.17 12.24
CA GLY A 38 -2.87 4.61 12.07
C GLY A 38 -1.93 5.30 11.07
N ILE A 39 -0.98 4.58 10.45
CA ILE A 39 -0.21 5.12 9.32
C ILE A 39 -0.99 4.97 8.02
N THR A 40 -0.67 5.79 7.03
CA THR A 40 -1.29 5.69 5.70
C THR A 40 -0.67 4.56 4.87
N LEU A 41 -1.43 4.02 3.91
CA LEU A 41 -0.95 2.97 3.01
C LEU A 41 0.25 3.44 2.17
N GLY A 42 0.33 4.72 1.83
CA GLY A 42 1.52 5.28 1.19
C GLY A 42 2.77 5.13 2.06
N VAL A 43 2.69 5.51 3.34
CA VAL A 43 3.82 5.35 4.28
C VAL A 43 4.16 3.88 4.50
N ALA A 44 3.15 3.01 4.58
CA ALA A 44 3.38 1.58 4.69
C ALA A 44 4.08 0.99 3.45
N PHE A 45 3.72 1.49 2.26
CA PHE A 45 4.38 1.12 1.01
C PHE A 45 5.83 1.61 0.96
N ASP A 46 6.09 2.87 1.31
CA ASP A 46 7.47 3.39 1.41
C ASP A 46 8.33 2.53 2.34
N LEU A 47 7.80 2.18 3.53
CA LEU A 47 8.47 1.28 4.46
C LEU A 47 8.72 -0.11 3.87
N ALA A 48 7.79 -0.64 3.09
CA ALA A 48 7.96 -1.93 2.43
C ALA A 48 9.08 -1.88 1.38
N VAL A 49 9.15 -0.80 0.61
CA VAL A 49 10.23 -0.56 -0.36
C VAL A 49 11.58 -0.39 0.35
N GLU A 50 11.63 0.34 1.46
CA GLU A 50 12.86 0.49 2.25
C GLU A 50 13.33 -0.83 2.88
N ALA A 51 12.39 -1.67 3.35
CA ALA A 51 12.71 -2.93 4.03
C ALA A 51 13.07 -4.07 3.07
N HIS A 52 12.38 -4.16 1.93
CA HIS A 52 12.52 -5.28 0.99
C HIS A 52 13.30 -4.94 -0.28
N GLY A 53 13.47 -3.65 -0.61
CA GLY A 53 14.14 -3.22 -1.83
C GLY A 53 13.48 -3.79 -3.08
N ASP A 54 14.24 -4.56 -3.86
CA ASP A 54 13.77 -5.21 -5.10
C ASP A 54 12.85 -6.42 -4.85
N GLU A 55 12.83 -7.00 -3.65
CA GLU A 55 12.01 -8.18 -3.32
C GLU A 55 10.71 -7.80 -2.59
N LEU A 56 10.00 -6.80 -3.13
CA LEU A 56 8.75 -6.31 -2.56
C LEU A 56 7.66 -7.39 -2.60
N PRO A 57 6.89 -7.60 -1.50
CA PRO A 57 5.79 -8.55 -1.51
C PRO A 57 4.75 -8.26 -2.59
N ASP A 58 4.19 -9.32 -3.20
CA ASP A 58 3.21 -9.23 -4.30
C ASP A 58 2.04 -8.28 -4.01
N PHE A 59 1.59 -8.25 -2.74
CA PHE A 59 0.51 -7.36 -2.32
C PHE A 59 0.83 -5.89 -2.61
N TRP A 60 2.03 -5.44 -2.27
CA TRP A 60 2.45 -4.05 -2.45
C TRP A 60 2.69 -3.72 -3.92
N VAL A 61 3.18 -4.69 -4.71
CA VAL A 61 3.31 -4.56 -6.16
C VAL A 61 1.93 -4.33 -6.79
N ILE A 62 0.97 -5.20 -6.50
CA ILE A 62 -0.40 -5.11 -7.04
C ILE A 62 -1.10 -3.84 -6.55
N TRP A 63 -0.95 -3.50 -5.27
CA TRP A 63 -1.52 -2.27 -4.71
C TRP A 63 -0.96 -1.02 -5.42
N ASN A 64 0.35 -0.97 -5.67
CA ASN A 64 0.98 0.13 -6.37
C ASN A 64 0.54 0.20 -7.85
N GLU A 65 0.42 -0.93 -8.54
CA GLU A 65 -0.15 -0.98 -9.89
C GLU A 65 -1.58 -0.38 -9.91
N TRP A 66 -2.43 -0.76 -8.95
CA TRP A 66 -3.77 -0.21 -8.86
C TRP A 66 -3.77 1.29 -8.50
N ASN A 67 -2.88 1.72 -7.60
CA ASN A 67 -2.78 3.13 -7.23
C ASN A 67 -2.32 3.99 -8.42
N LEU A 68 -1.31 3.54 -9.19
CA LEU A 68 -0.82 4.24 -10.37
C LEU A 68 -1.85 4.27 -11.51
N SER A 69 -2.58 3.18 -11.75
CA SER A 69 -3.65 3.15 -12.76
C SER A 69 -4.85 4.06 -12.42
N LEU A 70 -5.05 4.40 -11.15
CA LEU A 70 -6.06 5.39 -10.73
C LEU A 70 -5.59 6.84 -10.91
N GLU A 71 -4.29 7.07 -11.02
CA GLU A 71 -3.68 8.37 -11.32
C GLU A 71 -3.57 8.66 -12.82
N GLU A 72 -3.76 7.66 -13.68
CA GLU A 72 -3.89 7.89 -15.12
C GLU A 72 -5.14 8.75 -15.38
N PRO A 73 -5.01 9.97 -15.96
CA PRO A 73 -6.18 10.70 -16.42
C PRO A 73 -6.92 9.82 -17.43
N PRO A 74 -8.26 9.90 -17.51
CA PRO A 74 -8.98 9.20 -18.56
C PRO A 74 -8.31 9.58 -19.88
N ALA A 75 -7.76 8.58 -20.58
CA ALA A 75 -7.18 8.76 -21.89
C ALA A 75 -8.12 9.69 -22.66
N GLU A 76 -7.63 10.86 -23.08
CA GLU A 76 -8.39 11.77 -23.93
C GLU A 76 -9.00 10.91 -25.02
N MET A 77 -10.31 10.66 -24.91
CA MET A 77 -11.08 10.02 -25.97
C MET A 77 -10.98 11.04 -27.09
N GLY A 78 -10.01 10.79 -27.97
CA GLY A 78 -9.78 11.61 -29.15
C GLY A 78 -11.11 11.79 -29.83
N ASP A 79 -11.52 13.05 -29.92
CA ASP A 79 -12.50 13.54 -30.88
C ASP A 79 -12.30 12.80 -32.21
N LEU A 80 -13.30 11.99 -32.59
CA LEU A 80 -13.45 11.43 -33.93
C LEU A 80 -14.88 11.71 -34.41
#